data_AF-A0A6J4TMS7-F1
#
_entry.id   AF-A0A6J4TMS7-F1
#
_cell.length_a   1.000
_cell.length_b   1.000
_cell.length_c   1.000
_cell.angle_alpha   90.00
_cell.angle_beta   90.00
_cell.angle_gamma   90.00
#
_symmetry.space_group_name_H-M   'P 1'
#
loop_
_entity.id
_entity.type
_entity.pdbx_description
1 polymer ?
#
loop_
_entity_poly.entity_id
_entity_poly.type
_entity_poly.pdbx_seq_one_letter_code
_entity_poly.pdbx_strand_id
1 'polypeptide(L)'
;MSTETAAPPARLKARYLEEIRPALMERFGYSSVMQAPKIEKIVLNMGVGDAKQDSKALEAAQDQLATIAGQKPNVRRARKSIANFKLREGMPVGLAVTLRNERAYEFLDRLLSIAIPRIRDFRGLKANAFDGRGNYTLGIREQTIFPEIDYDAIDQVRGLDVVIVTTAQSDIEAFALLESFGMPFSRENRPDRAEQAARQAAAEEAERLEEARAKAEAEQTALEQLKEENPEAYEKPAEEPAEDTQEEAH
;
A
#
# COMPACT_ATOMS: atom_id res chain seq x y z
N MET A 1 23.95 -33.86 9.65
CA MET A 1 24.17 -32.44 9.95
C MET A 1 22.84 -31.85 10.37
N SER A 2 22.71 -31.55 11.65
CA SER A 2 21.48 -31.15 12.32
C SER A 2 20.98 -29.79 11.80
N THR A 3 19.83 -29.74 11.12
CA THR A 3 19.10 -28.47 10.93
C THR A 3 18.03 -28.38 12.01
N GLU A 4 18.49 -28.00 13.20
CA GLU A 4 17.66 -27.77 14.37
C GLU A 4 16.92 -26.44 14.19
N THR A 5 15.61 -26.55 13.94
CA THR A 5 14.53 -25.60 14.22
C THR A 5 14.86 -24.10 14.05
N ALA A 6 14.81 -23.60 12.81
CA ALA A 6 14.57 -22.17 12.60
C ALA A 6 13.14 -21.86 13.05
N ALA A 7 12.98 -20.83 13.91
CA ALA A 7 11.65 -20.36 14.33
C ALA A 7 10.75 -20.17 13.09
N PRO A 8 9.45 -20.54 13.17
CA PRO A 8 8.55 -20.39 12.04
C PRO A 8 8.58 -18.94 11.55
N PRO A 9 8.66 -18.70 10.22
CA PRO A 9 8.74 -17.36 9.69
C PRO A 9 7.54 -16.54 10.19
N ALA A 10 7.79 -15.28 10.55
CA ALA A 10 6.74 -14.37 10.99
C ALA A 10 5.54 -14.43 10.02
N ARG A 11 4.32 -14.53 10.54
CA ARG A 11 3.08 -14.75 9.76
C ARG A 11 2.97 -13.83 8.54
N LEU A 12 3.23 -12.53 8.72
CA LEU A 12 3.20 -11.56 7.64
C LEU A 12 4.33 -11.73 6.61
N LYS A 13 5.49 -12.25 7.02
CA LYS A 13 6.60 -12.56 6.12
C LYS A 13 6.27 -13.74 5.21
N ALA A 14 5.61 -14.78 5.74
CA ALA A 14 5.11 -15.89 4.92
C ALA A 14 4.07 -15.41 3.92
N ARG A 15 3.05 -14.67 4.39
CA ARG A 15 2.02 -14.05 3.55
C ARG A 15 2.60 -13.14 2.46
N TYR A 16 3.67 -12.41 2.77
CA TYR A 16 4.37 -11.60 1.78
C TYR A 16 4.94 -12.44 0.63
N LEU A 17 5.60 -13.55 0.95
CA LEU A 17 6.29 -14.39 -0.03
C LEU A 17 5.33 -15.21 -0.90
N GLU A 18 4.22 -15.66 -0.31
CA GLU A 18 3.25 -16.59 -0.92
C GLU A 18 2.15 -15.86 -1.68
N GLU A 19 1.61 -14.76 -1.15
CA GLU A 19 0.41 -14.11 -1.70
C GLU A 19 0.71 -12.72 -2.25
N ILE A 20 1.33 -11.86 -1.42
CA ILE A 20 1.42 -10.42 -1.73
C ILE A 20 2.41 -10.16 -2.86
N ARG A 21 3.59 -10.78 -2.81
CA ARG A 21 4.63 -10.58 -3.83
C ARG A 21 4.15 -11.01 -5.23
N PRO A 22 3.56 -12.20 -5.44
CA PRO A 22 2.97 -12.56 -6.73
C PRO A 22 1.90 -11.57 -7.20
N ALA A 23 0.98 -11.17 -6.31
CA ALA A 23 -0.08 -10.22 -6.64
C ALA A 23 0.47 -8.84 -7.07
N LEU A 24 1.54 -8.36 -6.43
CA LEU A 24 2.20 -7.11 -6.82
C LEU A 24 2.95 -7.23 -8.15
N MET A 25 3.57 -8.38 -8.42
CA MET A 25 4.22 -8.62 -9.71
C MET A 25 3.23 -8.61 -10.86
N GLU A 26 2.07 -9.23 -10.67
CA GLU A 26 0.99 -9.22 -11.65
C GLU A 26 0.40 -7.81 -11.80
N ARG A 27 0.15 -7.09 -10.69
CA ARG A 27 -0.44 -5.75 -10.70
C ARG A 27 0.40 -4.72 -11.44
N PHE A 28 1.73 -4.77 -11.29
CA PHE A 28 2.66 -3.77 -11.82
C PHE A 28 3.51 -4.27 -13.00
N GLY A 29 3.37 -5.54 -13.39
CA GLY A 29 4.07 -6.12 -14.55
C GLY A 29 5.59 -6.16 -14.40
N TYR A 30 6.12 -6.37 -13.19
CA TYR A 30 7.57 -6.40 -12.98
C TYR A 30 8.24 -7.55 -13.73
N SER A 31 9.38 -7.26 -14.37
CA SER A 31 10.14 -8.26 -15.13
C SER A 31 10.95 -9.21 -14.25
N SER A 32 11.22 -8.82 -13.00
CA SER A 32 12.00 -9.60 -12.05
C SER A 32 11.37 -9.62 -10.67
N VAL A 33 11.41 -10.79 -10.02
CA VAL A 33 10.96 -11.00 -8.63
C VAL A 33 11.67 -10.05 -7.65
N MET A 34 12.90 -9.63 -7.96
CA MET A 34 13.70 -8.74 -7.11
C MET A 34 13.27 -7.28 -7.19
N GLN A 35 12.47 -6.90 -8.19
CA GLN A 35 11.91 -5.54 -8.31
C GLN A 35 10.68 -5.34 -7.42
N ALA A 36 10.03 -6.42 -7.01
CA ALA A 36 8.85 -6.33 -6.16
C ALA A 36 9.16 -5.59 -4.85
N PRO A 37 8.35 -4.59 -4.47
CA PRO A 37 8.62 -3.77 -3.30
C PRO A 37 8.46 -4.57 -2.01
N LYS A 38 9.39 -4.37 -1.08
CA LYS A 38 9.41 -5.02 0.24
C LYS A 38 9.66 -4.01 1.35
N ILE A 39 9.34 -4.40 2.58
CA ILE A 39 9.68 -3.62 3.77
C ILE A 39 11.19 -3.80 4.05
N GLU A 40 11.95 -2.71 4.04
CA GLU A 40 13.39 -2.73 4.35
C GLU A 40 13.63 -2.66 5.85
N LYS A 41 12.91 -1.74 6.52
CA LYS A 41 13.00 -1.51 7.96
C LYS A 41 11.80 -0.71 8.46
N ILE A 42 11.54 -0.81 9.75
CA ILE A 42 10.59 0.05 10.45
C ILE A 42 11.38 0.81 11.52
N VAL A 43 11.28 2.13 11.52
CA VAL A 43 11.91 2.99 12.51
C VAL A 43 10.84 3.53 13.42
N LEU A 44 11.00 3.31 14.72
CA LEU A 44 10.16 3.91 15.74
C LEU A 44 10.94 5.04 16.39
N ASN A 45 10.32 6.21 16.49
CA ASN A 45 10.92 7.41 17.04
C ASN A 45 9.98 8.03 18.08
N MET A 46 10.52 8.33 19.25
CA MET A 46 9.79 8.97 20.34
C MET A 46 10.54 10.26 20.71
N GLY A 47 9.88 11.40 20.49
CA GLY A 47 10.36 12.69 20.94
C GLY A 47 10.04 12.89 22.41
N VAL A 48 11.05 13.17 23.24
CA VAL A 48 10.86 13.41 24.68
C VAL A 48 11.38 14.80 25.01
N GLY A 49 10.50 15.81 24.87
CA GLY A 49 10.87 17.22 25.08
C GLY A 49 11.39 17.52 26.50
N ASP A 50 10.93 16.75 27.49
CA ASP A 50 11.28 16.91 28.90
C ASP A 50 12.56 16.17 29.29
N ALA A 51 13.13 15.35 28.40
CA ALA A 51 14.33 14.55 28.64
C ALA A 51 15.56 15.38 29.02
N LYS A 52 15.54 16.68 28.72
CA LYS A 52 16.61 17.62 29.06
C LYS A 52 16.63 18.00 30.54
N GLN A 53 15.49 17.90 31.24
CA GLN A 53 15.34 18.29 32.64
C GLN A 53 15.18 17.07 33.54
N ASP A 54 14.51 16.03 33.05
CA ASP A 54 14.25 14.82 33.80
C ASP A 54 14.84 13.58 33.11
N SER A 55 15.89 13.01 33.72
CA SER A 55 16.50 11.77 33.25
C SER A 55 15.61 10.56 33.50
N LYS A 56 14.75 10.57 34.53
CA LYS A 56 13.86 9.46 34.85
C LYS A 56 12.76 9.32 33.80
N ALA A 57 12.21 10.43 33.34
CA ALA A 57 11.26 10.47 32.22
C ALA A 57 11.85 9.85 30.94
N LEU A 58 13.15 10.03 30.69
CA LEU A 58 13.84 9.43 29.55
C LEU A 58 14.04 7.92 29.73
N GLU A 59 14.40 7.47 30.92
CA GLU A 59 14.55 6.05 31.26
C GLU A 59 13.22 5.30 31.14
N ALA A 60 12.13 5.86 31.70
CA ALA A 60 10.79 5.29 31.57
C ALA A 60 10.35 5.17 30.10
N ALA A 61 10.58 6.21 29.30
CA ALA A 61 10.30 6.17 27.86
C ALA A 61 11.17 5.13 27.13
N GLN A 62 12.43 4.92 27.57
CA GLN A 62 13.32 3.90 27.01
C GLN A 62 12.79 2.50 27.27
N ASP A 63 12.31 2.23 28.49
CA ASP A 63 11.77 0.93 28.88
C ASP A 63 10.43 0.64 28.21
N GLN A 64 9.54 1.63 28.10
CA GLN A 64 8.28 1.51 27.35
C GLN A 64 8.55 1.19 25.88
N LEU A 65 9.43 1.95 25.21
CA LEU A 65 9.76 1.70 23.81
C LEU A 65 10.52 0.39 23.62
N ALA A 66 11.35 -0.02 24.59
CA ALA A 66 12.00 -1.34 24.60
C ALA A 66 10.97 -2.47 24.67
N THR A 67 9.93 -2.31 25.48
CA THR A 67 8.85 -3.28 25.63
C THR A 67 8.04 -3.41 24.35
N ILE A 68 7.67 -2.27 23.73
CA ILE A 68 6.94 -2.26 22.45
C ILE A 68 7.78 -2.91 21.34
N ALA A 69 9.04 -2.50 21.19
CA ALA A 69 9.90 -2.93 20.09
C ALA A 69 10.58 -4.29 20.32
N GLY A 70 10.58 -4.79 21.56
CA GLY A 70 11.41 -5.90 22.03
C GLY A 70 12.92 -5.61 22.01
N GLN A 71 13.34 -4.37 21.73
CA GLN A 71 14.73 -4.00 21.49
C GLN A 71 15.07 -2.71 22.24
N LYS A 72 16.22 -2.70 22.91
CA LYS A 72 16.71 -1.50 23.60
C LYS A 72 16.86 -0.32 22.63
N PRO A 73 16.13 0.80 22.86
CA PRO A 73 16.22 1.99 22.00
C PRO A 73 17.54 2.74 22.19
N ASN A 74 17.97 3.40 21.11
CA ASN A 74 19.13 4.29 21.13
C ASN A 74 18.71 5.72 21.50
N VAL A 75 19.44 6.33 22.44
CA VAL A 75 19.22 7.71 22.86
C VAL A 75 19.77 8.67 21.81
N ARG A 76 18.89 9.51 21.26
CA ARG A 76 19.23 10.55 20.29
C ARG A 76 19.64 11.81 21.03
N ARG A 77 20.90 12.21 20.85
CA ARG A 77 21.46 13.46 21.37
C ARG A 77 21.37 14.58 20.34
N ALA A 78 21.20 15.80 20.83
CA ALA A 78 21.16 17.01 20.02
C ALA A 78 22.48 17.23 19.29
N ARG A 79 22.42 17.47 17.97
CA ARG A 79 23.60 17.82 17.14
C ARG A 79 23.87 19.32 17.05
N LYS A 80 22.88 20.15 17.40
CA LYS A 80 22.97 21.61 17.31
C LYS A 80 22.39 22.22 18.58
N SER A 81 22.99 23.31 19.02
CA SER A 81 22.47 24.14 20.10
C SER A 81 21.44 25.12 19.53
N ILE A 82 20.24 25.15 20.09
CA ILE A 82 19.15 26.04 19.66
C ILE A 82 18.56 26.71 20.89
N ALA A 83 18.75 28.03 21.01
CA ALA A 83 18.36 28.80 22.18
C ALA A 83 16.84 28.78 22.43
N ASN A 84 16.02 28.85 21.38
CA ASN A 84 14.56 28.86 21.48
C ASN A 84 14.00 27.61 22.18
N PHE A 85 14.62 26.44 21.94
CA PHE A 85 14.24 25.18 22.59
C PHE A 85 14.99 24.93 23.91
N LYS A 86 15.85 25.88 24.33
CA LYS A 86 16.76 25.77 25.47
C LYS A 86 17.63 24.51 25.39
N LEU A 87 18.09 24.18 24.18
CA LEU A 87 18.80 22.93 23.90
C LEU A 87 20.29 23.22 23.62
N ARG A 88 21.17 22.44 24.24
CA ARG A 88 22.61 22.43 23.96
C ARG A 88 23.01 21.14 23.24
N GLU A 89 24.06 21.22 22.44
CA GLU A 89 24.65 20.06 21.79
C GLU A 89 25.03 18.97 22.81
N GLY A 90 24.77 17.71 22.45
CA GLY A 90 25.05 16.54 23.30
C GLY A 90 23.94 16.20 24.30
N MET A 91 22.95 17.07 24.52
CA MET A 91 21.81 16.77 25.41
C MET A 91 20.88 15.69 24.79
N PRO A 92 20.31 14.77 25.59
CA PRO A 92 19.33 13.82 25.09
C PRO A 92 18.00 14.53 24.72
N VAL A 93 17.42 14.14 23.59
CA VAL A 93 16.19 14.75 23.04
C VAL A 93 15.10 13.70 22.80
N GLY A 94 15.47 12.46 22.51
CA GLY A 94 14.51 11.42 22.21
C GLY A 94 15.15 10.05 22.08
N LEU A 95 14.32 9.09 21.67
CA LEU A 95 14.67 7.69 21.57
C LEU A 95 14.31 7.20 20.18
N ALA A 96 15.15 6.36 19.60
CA ALA A 96 14.84 5.71 18.34
C ALA A 96 15.25 4.25 18.35
N VAL A 97 14.46 3.42 17.70
CA VAL A 97 14.75 2.00 17.47
C VAL A 97 14.48 1.66 16.01
N THR A 98 15.31 0.80 15.44
CA THR A 98 15.18 0.36 14.06
C THR A 98 15.01 -1.15 14.06
N LEU A 99 13.85 -1.58 13.58
CA LEU A 99 13.48 -2.97 13.42
C LEU A 99 13.73 -3.39 11.98
N ARG A 100 14.33 -4.56 11.79
CA ARG A 100 14.66 -5.15 10.49
C ARG A 100 14.27 -6.63 10.48
N ASN A 101 14.13 -7.19 9.29
CA ASN A 101 13.81 -8.61 9.07
C ASN A 101 12.55 -9.03 9.84
N GLU A 102 12.58 -10.17 10.53
CA GLU A 102 11.44 -10.75 11.26
C GLU A 102 10.82 -9.79 12.27
N ARG A 103 11.64 -9.07 13.04
CA ARG A 103 11.15 -8.12 14.05
C ARG A 103 10.31 -6.99 13.45
N ALA A 104 10.63 -6.59 12.22
CA ALA A 104 9.82 -5.59 11.51
C ALA A 104 8.45 -6.16 11.13
N TYR A 105 8.39 -7.40 10.62
CA TYR A 105 7.12 -8.05 10.28
C TYR A 105 6.28 -8.37 11.52
N GLU A 106 6.88 -8.82 12.62
CA GLU A 106 6.19 -9.06 13.88
C GLU A 106 5.64 -7.77 14.50
N PHE A 107 6.42 -6.69 14.48
CA PHE A 107 5.94 -5.39 14.91
C PHE A 107 4.79 -4.89 14.04
N LEU A 108 4.90 -5.02 12.71
CA LEU A 108 3.82 -4.64 11.81
C LEU A 108 2.55 -5.46 12.06
N ASP A 109 2.69 -6.76 12.34
CA ASP A 109 1.54 -7.63 12.65
C ASP A 109 0.82 -7.19 13.93
N ARG A 110 1.58 -6.92 15.00
CA ARG A 110 1.02 -6.37 16.25
C ARG A 110 0.40 -4.99 16.04
N LEU A 111 1.03 -4.15 15.23
CA LEU A 111 0.52 -2.81 14.92
C LEU A 111 -0.84 -2.88 14.22
N LEU A 112 -0.96 -3.71 13.18
CA LEU A 112 -2.16 -3.86 12.37
C LEU A 112 -3.28 -4.59 13.11
N SER A 113 -2.96 -5.73 13.72
CA SER A 113 -3.96 -6.63 14.29
C SER A 113 -4.44 -6.19 15.68
N ILE A 114 -3.60 -5.51 16.46
CA ILE A 114 -3.88 -5.21 17.87
C ILE A 114 -3.88 -3.70 18.15
N ALA A 115 -2.82 -2.99 17.77
CA ALA A 115 -2.64 -1.61 18.22
C ALA A 115 -3.57 -0.61 17.51
N ILE A 116 -3.71 -0.69 16.18
CA ILE A 116 -4.54 0.23 15.41
C ILE A 116 -6.03 0.16 15.78
N PRO A 117 -6.65 -1.03 15.94
CA PRO A 117 -8.04 -1.13 16.38
C PRO A 117 -8.32 -0.50 17.76
N ARG A 118 -7.29 -0.35 18.61
CA ARG A 118 -7.40 0.26 19.94
C ARG A 118 -7.26 1.79 19.93
N ILE A 119 -7.00 2.40 18.78
CA ILE A 119 -6.96 3.86 18.64
C ILE A 119 -8.37 4.41 18.87
N ARG A 120 -8.52 5.35 19.81
CA ARG A 120 -9.78 6.05 20.06
C ARG A 120 -10.19 6.85 18.81
N ASP A 121 -11.47 6.75 18.43
CA ASP A 121 -12.06 7.42 17.26
C ASP A 121 -11.31 7.15 15.94
N PHE A 122 -10.92 5.89 15.72
CA PHE A 122 -10.20 5.49 14.51
C PHE A 122 -11.06 5.63 13.24
N ARG A 123 -10.67 6.53 12.33
CA ARG A 123 -11.33 6.78 11.04
C ARG A 123 -10.55 6.25 9.83
N GLY A 124 -9.57 5.39 10.07
CA GLY A 124 -8.60 4.99 9.05
C GLY A 124 -7.33 5.82 9.07
N LEU A 125 -6.27 5.24 8.55
CA LEU A 125 -4.97 5.86 8.39
C LEU A 125 -4.96 6.79 7.18
N LYS A 126 -4.21 7.88 7.27
CA LYS A 126 -4.13 8.84 6.17
C LYS A 126 -3.32 8.23 5.02
N ALA A 127 -3.90 8.18 3.83
CA ALA A 127 -3.24 7.71 2.62
C ALA A 127 -2.29 8.76 1.99
N ASN A 128 -2.24 9.98 2.54
CA ASN A 128 -1.37 11.06 2.06
C ASN A 128 -0.08 11.22 2.87
N ALA A 129 0.22 10.31 3.80
CA ALA A 129 1.40 10.39 4.67
C ALA A 129 2.64 9.69 4.07
N PHE A 130 2.67 9.55 2.75
CA PHE A 130 3.83 9.11 1.99
C PHE A 130 4.74 10.29 1.65
N ASP A 131 6.02 10.01 1.45
CA ASP A 131 7.06 11.03 1.22
C ASP A 131 7.43 11.25 -0.25
N GLY A 132 6.68 10.68 -1.20
CA GLY A 132 6.99 10.72 -2.63
C GLY A 132 8.00 9.68 -3.09
N ARG A 133 8.61 8.93 -2.16
CA ARG A 133 9.62 7.90 -2.43
C ARG A 133 9.24 6.55 -1.82
N GLY A 134 7.94 6.33 -1.61
CA GLY A 134 7.44 5.05 -1.12
C GLY A 134 7.68 4.78 0.37
N ASN A 135 8.05 5.78 1.18
CA ASN A 135 8.11 5.62 2.63
C ASN A 135 6.84 6.18 3.27
N TYR A 136 6.31 5.45 4.25
CA TYR A 136 5.10 5.82 4.95
C TYR A 136 5.39 6.24 6.38
N THR A 137 4.86 7.38 6.81
CA THR A 137 5.00 7.84 8.20
C THR A 137 3.66 7.89 8.91
N LEU A 138 3.58 7.22 10.05
CA LEU A 138 2.41 7.20 10.93
C LEU A 138 2.75 7.85 12.27
N GLY A 139 2.05 8.93 12.60
CA GLY A 139 2.10 9.53 13.94
C GLY A 139 1.04 8.92 14.85
N ILE A 140 1.47 8.35 15.97
CA ILE A 140 0.64 7.79 17.04
C ILE A 140 0.69 8.75 18.22
N ARG A 141 -0.47 9.17 18.72
CA ARG A 141 -0.54 10.18 19.78
C ARG A 141 -0.28 9.63 21.17
N GLU A 142 -0.65 8.37 21.39
CA GLU A 142 -0.63 7.74 22.71
C GLU A 142 -0.02 6.34 22.60
N GLN A 143 0.97 6.02 23.42
CA GLN A 143 1.62 4.72 23.46
C GLN A 143 0.76 3.62 24.12
N THR A 144 -0.33 3.99 24.78
CA THR A 144 -1.31 3.13 25.47
C THR A 144 -2.05 2.14 24.55
N ILE A 145 -1.97 2.35 23.23
CA ILE A 145 -2.59 1.46 22.25
C ILE A 145 -1.96 0.06 22.23
N PHE A 146 -0.69 -0.04 22.67
CA PHE A 146 0.02 -1.31 22.75
C PHE A 146 -0.36 -2.04 24.05
N PRO A 147 -0.87 -3.29 23.99
CA PRO A 147 -1.24 -4.06 25.19
C PRO A 147 -0.06 -4.39 26.09
N GLU A 148 1.16 -4.35 25.57
CA GLU A 148 2.37 -4.63 26.34
C GLU A 148 2.73 -3.51 27.32
N ILE A 149 2.13 -2.32 27.16
CA ILE A 149 2.29 -1.22 28.11
C ILE A 149 1.21 -1.32 29.19
N ASP A 150 1.65 -1.43 30.44
CA ASP A 150 0.77 -1.30 31.60
C ASP A 150 0.32 0.17 31.74
N TYR A 151 -0.98 0.39 31.79
CA TYR A 151 -1.59 1.71 31.92
C TYR A 151 -1.24 2.37 33.25
N ASP A 152 -1.18 1.59 34.34
CA ASP A 152 -0.97 2.11 35.69
C ASP A 152 0.50 2.53 35.93
N ALA A 153 1.41 1.99 35.12
CA ALA A 153 2.84 2.32 35.17
C ALA A 153 3.23 3.56 34.34
N ILE A 154 2.27 4.19 33.65
CA ILE A 154 2.55 5.35 32.78
C ILE A 154 2.61 6.62 33.62
N ASP A 155 3.74 7.32 33.54
CA ASP A 155 3.96 8.65 34.10
C ASP A 155 3.25 9.74 33.28
N GLN A 156 3.46 9.72 31.96
CA GLN A 156 2.92 10.67 31.02
C GLN A 156 2.61 10.02 29.67
N VAL A 157 1.57 10.52 29.00
CA VAL A 157 1.21 10.11 27.65
C VAL A 157 2.22 10.72 26.67
N ARG A 158 2.83 9.87 25.83
CA ARG A 158 3.88 10.20 24.87
C ARG A 158 3.45 9.73 23.48
N GLY A 159 3.69 10.59 22.49
CA GLY A 159 3.52 10.24 21.08
C GLY A 159 4.66 9.36 20.57
N LEU A 160 4.38 8.58 19.54
CA LEU A 160 5.32 7.73 18.83
C LEU A 160 5.15 7.93 17.32
N ASP A 161 6.25 8.15 16.60
CA ASP A 161 6.26 8.13 15.16
C ASP A 161 6.77 6.78 14.66
N VAL A 162 6.02 6.16 13.75
CA VAL A 162 6.35 4.91 13.08
C VAL A 162 6.61 5.20 11.62
N VAL A 163 7.86 5.01 11.20
CA VAL A 163 8.28 5.19 9.81
C VAL A 163 8.52 3.83 9.19
N ILE A 164 7.69 3.48 8.20
CA ILE A 164 7.81 2.25 7.43
C ILE A 164 8.60 2.58 6.17
N VAL A 165 9.82 2.05 6.07
CA VAL A 165 10.70 2.24 4.93
C VAL A 165 10.56 1.04 4.02
N THR A 166 10.19 1.30 2.76
CA THR A 166 10.03 0.27 1.74
C THR A 166 11.08 0.44 0.64
N THR A 167 11.20 -0.56 -0.22
CA THR A 167 12.04 -0.47 -1.42
C THR A 167 11.29 0.06 -2.65
N ALA A 168 10.02 0.44 -2.48
CA ALA A 168 9.23 1.02 -3.57
C ALA A 168 9.84 2.33 -4.05
N GLN A 169 9.71 2.63 -5.34
CA GLN A 169 10.20 3.88 -5.90
C GLN A 169 9.10 4.95 -5.94
N SER A 170 7.84 4.53 -5.94
CA SER A 170 6.68 5.40 -5.96
C SER A 170 5.73 5.14 -4.80
N ASP A 171 4.93 6.16 -4.48
CA ASP A 171 3.92 6.07 -3.41
C ASP A 171 2.79 5.10 -3.77
N ILE A 172 2.52 4.89 -5.06
CA ILE A 172 1.47 3.97 -5.54
C ILE A 172 1.86 2.53 -5.21
N GLU A 173 3.11 2.15 -5.50
CA GLU A 173 3.65 0.83 -5.18
C GLU A 173 3.69 0.58 -3.67
N ALA A 174 4.14 1.57 -2.90
CA ALA A 174 4.18 1.48 -1.45
C ALA A 174 2.78 1.39 -0.83
N PHE A 175 1.82 2.16 -1.35
CA PHE A 175 0.44 2.10 -0.94
C PHE A 175 -0.16 0.72 -1.22
N ALA A 176 0.01 0.19 -2.43
CA ALA A 176 -0.47 -1.13 -2.80
C ALA A 176 0.15 -2.25 -1.93
N LEU A 177 1.43 -2.14 -1.60
CA LEU A 177 2.12 -3.06 -0.69
C LEU A 177 1.48 -3.03 0.71
N LEU A 178 1.33 -1.84 1.30
CA LEU A 178 0.77 -1.69 2.64
C LEU A 178 -0.72 -2.06 2.70
N GLU A 179 -1.49 -1.74 1.66
CA GLU A 179 -2.89 -2.16 1.54
C GLU A 179 -3.00 -3.69 1.46
N SER A 180 -2.11 -4.35 0.72
CA SER A 180 -2.07 -5.82 0.63
C SER A 180 -1.75 -6.47 1.98
N PHE A 181 -0.95 -5.82 2.83
CA PHE A 181 -0.73 -6.26 4.21
C PHE A 181 -1.97 -6.11 5.11
N GLY A 182 -3.01 -5.39 4.66
CA GLY A 182 -4.23 -5.14 5.42
C GLY A 182 -4.21 -3.82 6.18
N MET A 183 -3.40 -2.85 5.74
CA MET A 183 -3.34 -1.54 6.39
C MET A 183 -4.65 -0.76 6.21
N PRO A 184 -5.33 -0.35 7.30
CA PRO A 184 -6.65 0.25 7.22
C PRO A 184 -6.58 1.73 6.82
N PHE A 185 -6.35 2.01 5.53
CA PHE A 185 -6.35 3.37 4.99
C PHE A 185 -7.76 3.95 4.89
N SER A 186 -7.90 5.23 5.26
CA SER A 186 -9.10 6.01 4.98
C SER A 186 -9.39 6.03 3.47
N ARG A 187 -10.66 6.18 3.12
CA ARG A 187 -11.11 6.29 1.72
C ARG A 187 -10.71 7.62 1.08
N GLU A 188 -10.34 8.61 1.89
CA GLU A 188 -9.95 9.93 1.44
C GLU A 188 -8.47 9.97 1.00
N ASN A 189 -8.21 10.67 -0.11
CA ASN A 189 -6.86 10.97 -0.61
C ASN A 189 -5.96 9.75 -0.88
N ARG A 190 -6.53 8.65 -1.39
CA ARG A 190 -5.75 7.49 -1.79
C ARG A 190 -4.96 7.77 -3.08
N PRO A 191 -3.66 7.43 -3.14
CA PRO A 191 -2.83 7.67 -4.33
C PRO A 191 -3.21 6.78 -5.52
N ASP A 192 -3.88 5.65 -5.28
CA ASP A 192 -4.30 4.70 -6.30
C ASP A 192 -5.69 5.00 -6.89
N ARG A 193 -6.43 6.01 -6.40
CA ARG A 193 -7.77 6.36 -6.89
C ARG A 193 -7.82 6.60 -8.39
N ALA A 194 -6.81 7.28 -8.94
CA ALA A 194 -6.73 7.55 -10.37
C ALA A 194 -6.54 6.25 -11.18
N GLU A 195 -5.73 5.32 -10.68
CA GLU A 195 -5.51 4.02 -11.29
C GLU A 195 -6.77 3.14 -11.21
N GLN A 196 -7.44 3.12 -10.05
CA GLN A 196 -8.69 2.38 -9.86
C GLN A 196 -9.81 2.90 -10.77
N ALA A 197 -9.96 4.22 -10.89
CA ALA A 197 -10.93 4.83 -11.79
C ALA A 197 -10.64 4.52 -13.26
N ALA A 198 -9.37 4.53 -13.68
CA ALA A 198 -8.97 4.15 -15.03
C ALA A 198 -9.23 2.66 -15.31
N ARG A 199 -8.91 1.77 -14.36
CA ARG A 199 -9.20 0.33 -14.48
C ARG A 199 -10.70 0.04 -14.54
N GLN A 200 -11.50 0.75 -13.74
CA GLN A 200 -12.96 0.65 -13.77
C GLN A 200 -13.54 1.14 -15.10
N ALA A 201 -13.10 2.30 -15.60
CA ALA A 201 -13.52 2.80 -16.90
C ALA A 201 -13.15 1.86 -18.05
N ALA A 202 -11.94 1.27 -18.03
CA ALA A 202 -11.51 0.30 -19.03
C ALA A 202 -12.31 -1.02 -18.95
N ALA A 203 -12.65 -1.49 -17.75
CA ALA A 203 -13.49 -2.67 -17.57
C ALA A 203 -14.93 -2.42 -18.07
N GLU A 204 -15.51 -1.27 -17.75
CA GLU A 204 -16.82 -0.87 -18.28
C GLU A 204 -16.81 -0.70 -19.81
N GLU A 205 -15.74 -0.17 -20.38
CA GLU A 205 -15.59 -0.03 -21.83
C GLU A 205 -15.46 -1.40 -22.52
N ALA A 206 -14.69 -2.32 -21.91
CA ALA A 206 -14.57 -3.69 -22.39
C ALA A 206 -15.89 -4.45 -22.33
N GLU A 207 -16.64 -4.33 -21.23
CA GLU A 207 -17.97 -4.94 -21.08
C GLU A 207 -18.96 -4.36 -22.11
N ARG A 208 -18.96 -3.05 -22.33
CA ARG A 208 -19.78 -2.41 -23.38
C ARG A 208 -19.39 -2.88 -24.79
N LEU A 209 -18.11 -3.08 -25.07
CA LEU A 209 -17.61 -3.61 -26.34
C LEU A 209 -18.01 -5.07 -26.54
N GLU A 210 -17.98 -5.88 -25.49
CA GLU A 210 -18.40 -7.29 -25.50
C GLU A 210 -19.92 -7.40 -25.71
N GLU A 211 -20.72 -6.59 -25.02
CA GLU A 211 -22.17 -6.50 -25.24
C GLU A 211 -22.51 -6.02 -26.66
N ALA A 212 -21.78 -5.06 -27.21
CA ALA A 212 -21.98 -4.57 -28.57
C ALA A 212 -21.63 -5.64 -29.62
N ARG A 213 -20.56 -6.42 -29.40
CA ARG A 213 -20.20 -7.56 -30.24
C ARG A 213 -21.25 -8.66 -30.19
N ALA A 214 -21.71 -9.03 -28.99
CA ALA A 214 -22.75 -10.04 -28.81
C ALA A 214 -24.08 -9.63 -29.47
N LYS A 215 -24.45 -8.34 -29.40
CA LYS A 215 -25.62 -7.80 -30.10
C LYS A 215 -25.45 -7.86 -31.62
N ALA A 216 -24.29 -7.45 -32.15
CA ALA A 216 -24.02 -7.51 -33.59
C ALA A 216 -24.01 -8.96 -34.12
N GLU A 217 -23.45 -9.91 -33.37
CA GLU A 217 -23.49 -11.33 -33.70
C GLU A 217 -24.92 -11.90 -33.64
N ALA A 218 -25.73 -11.49 -32.64
CA ALA A 218 -27.15 -11.87 -32.56
C ALA A 218 -27.98 -11.28 -33.72
N GLU A 219 -27.69 -10.04 -34.13
CA GLU A 219 -28.37 -9.38 -35.26
C GLU A 219 -27.97 -10.03 -36.60
N GLN A 220 -26.69 -10.38 -36.77
CA GLN A 220 -26.20 -11.11 -37.95
C GLN A 220 -26.80 -12.51 -38.05
N THR A 221 -26.84 -13.25 -36.94
CA THR A 221 -27.46 -14.59 -36.91
C THR A 221 -28.97 -14.52 -37.16
N ALA A 222 -29.68 -13.51 -36.65
CA ALA A 222 -31.09 -13.28 -36.97
C ALA A 222 -31.31 -12.92 -38.46
N LEU A 223 -30.42 -12.12 -39.05
CA LEU A 223 -30.44 -11.79 -40.48
C LEU A 223 -30.15 -13.01 -41.37
N GLU A 224 -29.25 -13.91 -40.94
CA GLU A 224 -28.98 -15.17 -41.63
C GLU A 224 -30.18 -16.13 -41.55
N GLN A 225 -30.83 -16.24 -40.39
CA GLN A 225 -32.07 -17.02 -40.23
C GLN A 225 -33.22 -16.47 -41.09
N LEU A 226 -33.39 -15.15 -41.15
CA LEU A 226 -34.39 -14.52 -42.02
C LEU A 226 -34.10 -14.76 -43.52
N LYS A 227 -32.83 -14.86 -43.91
CA LYS A 227 -32.43 -15.21 -45.28
C LYS A 227 -32.66 -16.68 -45.61
N GLU A 228 -32.54 -17.59 -44.62
CA GLU A 228 -32.89 -19.01 -44.79
C GLU A 228 -34.41 -19.24 -44.81
N GLU A 229 -35.19 -18.53 -43.99
CA GLU A 229 -36.65 -18.69 -43.92
C GLU A 229 -37.38 -18.04 -45.11
N ASN A 230 -36.78 -17.06 -45.78
CA ASN A 230 -37.41 -16.35 -46.89
C ASN A 230 -36.47 -16.15 -48.11
N PRO A 231 -36.18 -17.22 -48.87
CA PRO A 231 -35.21 -17.19 -49.96
C PRO A 231 -35.65 -16.38 -51.19
N GLU A 232 -36.96 -16.16 -51.38
CA GLU A 232 -37.52 -15.47 -52.55
C GLU A 232 -37.32 -13.93 -52.53
N ALA A 233 -36.92 -13.34 -51.40
CA ALA A 233 -36.80 -11.88 -51.25
C ALA A 233 -35.38 -11.32 -51.58
N TYR A 234 -34.38 -12.19 -51.79
CA TYR A 234 -32.96 -11.80 -51.95
C TYR A 234 -32.27 -12.38 -53.20
N GLU A 235 -33.01 -12.83 -54.22
CA GLU A 235 -32.42 -13.01 -55.55
C GLU A 235 -32.08 -11.63 -56.14
N LYS A 236 -30.78 -11.39 -56.37
CA LYS A 236 -30.30 -10.17 -57.04
C LYS A 236 -31.07 -9.98 -58.35
N PRO A 237 -31.64 -8.79 -58.65
CA PRO A 237 -32.07 -8.48 -60.00
C PRO A 237 -30.84 -8.60 -60.91
N ALA A 238 -30.97 -9.33 -62.02
CA ALA A 238 -29.91 -9.50 -63.00
C ALA A 238 -29.40 -8.11 -63.45
N GLU A 239 -28.09 -7.88 -63.33
CA GLU A 239 -27.42 -6.72 -63.94
C GLU A 239 -27.62 -6.78 -65.46
N GLU A 240 -28.34 -5.79 -66.01
CA GLU A 240 -28.33 -5.55 -67.46
C GLU A 240 -26.91 -5.14 -67.89
N PRO A 241 -26.36 -5.69 -68.99
CA PRO A 241 -25.03 -5.34 -69.44
C PRO A 241 -25.03 -3.89 -69.96
N ALA A 242 -24.10 -3.07 -69.44
CA ALA A 242 -23.84 -1.73 -69.94
C ALA A 242 -23.37 -1.80 -71.41
N GLU A 243 -24.10 -1.13 -72.30
CA GLU A 243 -23.71 -0.96 -73.70
C GLU A 243 -22.45 -0.08 -73.80
N ASP A 244 -21.41 -0.64 -74.43
CA ASP A 244 -20.26 0.09 -74.95
C ASP A 244 -20.71 1.07 -76.05
N THR A 245 -20.63 2.37 -75.79
CA THR A 245 -20.57 3.37 -76.87
C THR A 245 -19.14 3.91 -76.99
N GLN A 246 -18.45 3.37 -78.00
CA GLN A 246 -17.28 3.99 -78.64
C GLN A 246 -17.74 5.18 -79.49
N GLU A 247 -17.11 6.35 -79.34
CA GLU A 247 -17.07 7.44 -80.34
C GLU A 247 -15.85 8.30 -80.00
N GLU A 248 -14.67 8.01 -80.58
CA GLU A 248 -14.12 8.61 -81.80
C GLU A 248 -13.80 10.12 -81.72
N ALA A 249 -12.49 10.39 -81.71
CA ALA A 249 -11.74 11.43 -82.43
C ALA A 249 -12.34 12.84 -82.61
N HIS A 250 -11.72 13.84 -81.97
CA HIS A 250 -10.84 14.82 -82.65
C HIS A 250 -10.08 15.71 -81.66
#